data_AF-W1YN10-F1
#
_entry.id   AF-W1YN10-F1
#
_cell.length_a   1.000
_cell.length_b   1.000
_cell.length_c   1.000
_cell.angle_alpha   90.00
_cell.angle_beta   90.00
_cell.angle_gamma   90.00
#
_symmetry.space_group_name_H-M   'P 1'
#
loop_
_entity.id
_entity.type
_entity.pdbx_description
1 polymer ?
#
loop_
_entity_poly.entity_id
_entity_poly.type
_entity_poly.pdbx_seq_one_letter_code
_entity_poly.pdbx_strand_id
1 'polypeptide(L)'
;PDGTVEISVTSQTAGISAVTATINNSTASQNVMFIADVRTAKIADLVVIKDDSVADGAMANMLRARVTDAFGNALAGQTVSVLAGNGAT
;
A
#
# COMPACT_ATOMS: atom_id res chain seq x y z
N PRO A 1 -1.54 39.15 18.43
CA PRO A 1 -1.92 38.11 17.46
C PRO A 1 -0.84 37.97 16.38
N ASP A 2 -0.29 36.78 16.23
CA ASP A 2 0.75 36.43 15.24
C ASP A 2 0.17 36.15 13.84
N GLY A 3 -1.16 36.09 13.70
CA GLY A 3 -1.85 35.98 12.42
C GLY A 3 -1.83 34.58 11.82
N THR A 4 -1.64 33.54 12.64
CA THR A 4 -1.57 32.15 12.19
C THR A 4 -2.91 31.43 12.32
N VAL A 5 -3.13 30.44 11.45
CA VAL A 5 -4.26 29.50 11.49
C VAL A 5 -3.70 28.10 11.35
N GLU A 6 -4.12 27.19 12.22
CA GLU A 6 -3.73 25.78 12.18
C GLU A 6 -4.91 24.91 11.73
N ILE A 7 -4.65 23.96 10.84
CA ILE A 7 -5.66 23.04 10.30
C ILE A 7 -5.08 21.63 10.35
N SER A 8 -5.81 20.70 10.97
CA SER A 8 -5.49 19.28 10.96
C SER A 8 -6.08 18.60 9.72
N VAL A 9 -5.25 17.83 9.00
CA VAL A 9 -5.67 17.06 7.81
C VAL A 9 -5.39 15.59 8.04
N THR A 10 -6.38 14.74 7.75
CA THR A 10 -6.26 13.28 7.82
C THR A 10 -6.72 12.66 6.51
N SER A 11 -6.06 11.59 6.06
CA SER A 11 -6.45 10.82 4.88
C SER A 11 -6.44 9.33 5.20
N GLN A 12 -7.41 8.59 4.65
CA GLN A 12 -7.43 7.12 4.66
C GLN A 12 -6.69 6.53 3.45
N THR A 13 -6.37 7.36 2.46
CA THR A 13 -5.64 6.96 1.25
C THR A 13 -4.19 7.38 1.38
N ALA A 14 -3.28 6.41 1.24
CA ALA A 14 -1.85 6.66 1.17
C ALA A 14 -1.50 7.34 -0.16
N GLY A 15 -0.58 8.31 -0.10
CA GLY A 15 -0.13 9.06 -1.26
C GLY A 15 0.01 10.55 -0.99
N ILE A 16 0.39 11.27 -2.05
CA ILE A 16 0.59 12.72 -2.01
C ILE A 16 -0.76 13.43 -2.14
N SER A 17 -1.02 14.36 -1.24
CA SER A 17 -2.18 15.27 -1.31
C SER A 17 -1.70 16.72 -1.23
N ALA A 18 -2.23 17.57 -2.10
CA ALA A 18 -1.96 19.01 -2.06
C ALA A 18 -2.95 19.70 -1.12
N VAL A 19 -2.43 20.50 -0.18
CA VAL A 19 -3.20 21.35 0.73
C VAL A 19 -3.05 22.79 0.25
N THR A 20 -4.16 23.43 -0.13
CA THR A 20 -4.18 24.79 -0.64
C THR A 20 -4.90 25.72 0.32
N ALA A 21 -4.21 26.78 0.76
CA ALA A 21 -4.77 27.88 1.51
C ALA A 21 -5.07 29.05 0.59
N THR A 22 -6.20 29.73 0.79
CA THR A 22 -6.59 30.91 0.02
C THR A 22 -7.05 32.04 0.94
N ILE A 23 -6.60 33.27 0.65
CA ILE A 23 -7.02 34.49 1.36
C ILE A 23 -7.04 35.67 0.39
N ASN A 24 -8.18 36.36 0.26
CA ASN A 24 -8.33 37.55 -0.59
C ASN A 24 -7.69 37.38 -1.99
N ASN A 25 -8.01 36.27 -2.67
CA ASN A 25 -7.46 35.89 -3.98
C ASN A 25 -5.96 35.52 -4.01
N SER A 26 -5.24 35.57 -2.90
CA SER A 26 -3.90 34.98 -2.75
C SER A 26 -4.01 33.49 -2.43
N THR A 27 -3.11 32.67 -2.98
CA THR A 27 -3.09 31.22 -2.77
C THR A 27 -1.70 30.73 -2.42
N ALA A 28 -1.62 29.73 -1.54
CA ALA A 28 -0.41 28.98 -1.24
C ALA A 28 -0.75 27.50 -1.18
N SER A 29 0.09 26.63 -1.72
CA SER A 29 -0.16 25.19 -1.76
C SER A 29 1.07 24.41 -1.33
N GLN A 30 0.87 23.38 -0.53
CA GLN A 30 1.92 22.50 -0.02
C GLN A 30 1.49 21.04 -0.15
N ASN A 31 2.44 20.16 -0.47
CA ASN A 31 2.18 18.74 -0.57
C ASN A 31 2.40 18.05 0.79
N VAL A 32 1.52 17.11 1.10
CA VAL A 32 1.59 16.22 2.27
C VAL A 32 1.61 14.78 1.77
N MET A 33 2.48 13.94 2.35
CA MET A 33 2.53 12.51 2.06
C MET A 33 1.85 11.72 3.18
N PHE A 34 0.77 11.02 2.84
CA PHE A 34 0.13 10.05 3.72
C PHE A 34 0.71 8.66 3.47
N ILE A 35 1.08 7.93 4.53
CA ILE A 35 1.74 6.63 4.45
C ILE A 35 0.74 5.54 4.89
N ALA A 36 0.73 4.41 4.19
CA ALA A 36 -0.10 3.25 4.52
C ALA A 36 0.25 2.68 5.91
N ASP A 37 -0.75 2.13 6.61
CA ASP A 37 -0.53 1.61 7.96
C ASP A 37 -0.01 0.17 7.96
N VAL A 38 1.29 0.02 8.26
CA VAL A 38 1.98 -1.28 8.39
C VAL A 38 1.40 -2.17 9.49
N ARG A 39 0.76 -1.60 10.50
CA ARG A 39 0.22 -2.36 11.65
C ARG A 39 -1.07 -3.09 11.31
N THR A 40 -1.79 -2.62 10.29
CA THR A 40 -3.03 -3.23 9.81
C THR A 40 -2.85 -3.98 8.49
N ALA A 41 -1.61 -4.30 8.14
CA ALA A 41 -1.28 -5.04 6.93
C ALA A 41 -1.99 -6.40 6.89
N LYS A 42 -2.58 -6.72 5.74
CA LYS A 42 -3.27 -7.98 5.44
C LYS A 42 -2.99 -8.39 4.00
N ILE A 43 -3.08 -9.70 3.71
CA ILE A 43 -3.11 -10.19 2.33
C ILE A 43 -4.50 -9.85 1.77
N ALA A 44 -4.54 -8.94 0.81
CA ALA A 44 -5.77 -8.57 0.13
C ALA A 44 -6.15 -9.58 -0.96
N ASP A 45 -5.15 -10.09 -1.69
CA ASP A 45 -5.33 -11.10 -2.72
C ASP A 45 -4.14 -12.06 -2.78
N LEU A 46 -4.43 -13.31 -3.11
CA LEU A 46 -3.44 -14.31 -3.49
C LEU A 46 -3.92 -14.96 -4.79
N VAL A 47 -3.15 -14.79 -5.86
CA VAL A 47 -3.51 -15.32 -7.18
C VAL A 47 -2.40 -16.20 -7.74
N VAL A 48 -2.80 -17.27 -8.42
CA VAL A 48 -1.90 -18.10 -9.20
C VAL A 48 -1.67 -17.42 -10.54
N ILE A 49 -0.40 -17.20 -10.89
CA ILE A 49 -0.01 -16.60 -12.18
C ILE A 49 0.67 -17.60 -13.11
N LYS A 50 1.07 -18.76 -12.59
CA LYS A 50 1.50 -19.93 -13.37
C LYS A 50 1.23 -21.20 -12.59
N ASP A 51 0.44 -22.09 -13.16
CA ASP A 51 0.11 -23.43 -12.67
C ASP A 51 0.55 -24.53 -13.67
N ASP A 52 0.31 -25.78 -13.28
CA ASP A 52 0.59 -27.00 -14.06
C ASP A 52 2.03 -27.11 -14.60
N SER A 53 2.99 -26.56 -13.86
CA SER A 53 4.41 -26.76 -14.17
C SER A 53 4.77 -28.24 -14.03
N VAL A 54 5.58 -28.73 -14.97
CA VAL A 54 6.09 -30.11 -14.94
C VAL A 54 6.88 -30.32 -13.65
N ALA A 55 6.68 -31.46 -13.00
CA ALA A 55 7.40 -31.86 -11.78
C ALA A 55 8.85 -32.30 -12.09
N ASP A 56 9.60 -31.48 -12.83
CA ASP A 56 10.99 -31.72 -13.24
C ASP A 56 12.01 -31.07 -12.29
N GLY A 57 11.54 -30.31 -11.29
CA GLY A 57 12.38 -29.55 -10.36
C GLY A 57 13.02 -28.30 -10.96
N ALA A 58 12.79 -28.00 -12.24
CA ALA A 58 13.29 -26.81 -12.93
C ALA A 58 12.18 -25.78 -13.19
N MET A 59 10.95 -26.23 -13.44
CA MET A 59 9.79 -25.37 -13.64
C MET A 59 9.01 -25.17 -12.36
N ALA A 60 8.90 -23.91 -11.91
CA ALA A 60 8.10 -23.53 -10.75
C ALA A 60 6.73 -22.99 -11.15
N ASN A 61 5.72 -23.30 -10.31
CA ASN A 61 4.48 -22.54 -10.26
C ASN A 61 4.74 -21.17 -9.65
N MET A 62 3.99 -20.16 -10.06
CA MET A 62 4.17 -18.79 -9.60
C MET A 62 2.88 -18.29 -8.96
N LEU A 63 3.02 -17.75 -7.75
CA LEU A 63 1.96 -17.09 -7.02
C LEU A 63 2.28 -15.59 -6.89
N ARG A 64 1.24 -14.77 -6.84
CA ARG A 64 1.35 -13.34 -6.53
C ARG A 64 0.43 -12.99 -5.38
N ALA A 65 1.02 -12.52 -4.29
CA ALA A 65 0.30 -11.96 -3.16
C ALA A 65 0.25 -10.42 -3.26
N ARG A 66 -0.90 -9.82 -2.99
CA ARG A 66 -1.06 -8.37 -2.82
C ARG A 66 -1.29 -8.06 -1.35
N VAL A 67 -0.42 -7.24 -0.76
CA VAL A 67 -0.53 -6.81 0.64
C VAL A 67 -1.09 -5.39 0.70
N THR A 68 -2.12 -5.18 1.52
CA THR A 68 -2.71 -3.86 1.76
C THR A 68 -2.91 -3.60 3.25
N ASP A 69 -3.12 -2.36 3.66
CA ASP A 69 -3.58 -2.03 5.02
C ASP A 69 -5.10 -2.29 5.15
N ALA A 70 -5.67 -1.92 6.30
CA ALA A 70 -7.11 -2.04 6.55
C ALA A 70 -7.97 -1.25 5.54
N PHE A 71 -7.46 -0.13 5.03
CA PHE A 71 -8.15 0.78 4.10
C PHE A 71 -7.87 0.46 2.62
N GLY A 72 -7.03 -0.54 2.34
CA GLY A 72 -6.73 -0.97 0.97
C GLY A 72 -5.51 -0.29 0.33
N ASN A 73 -4.73 0.47 1.10
CA ASN A 73 -3.49 1.06 0.60
C ASN A 73 -2.43 -0.03 0.43
N ALA A 74 -1.73 -0.05 -0.71
CA ALA A 74 -0.72 -1.07 -0.98
C ALA A 74 0.52 -0.89 -0.08
N LEU A 75 1.06 -2.01 0.41
CA LEU A 75 2.31 -2.04 1.17
C LEU A 75 3.40 -2.77 0.40
N ALA A 76 4.53 -2.09 0.21
CA ALA A 76 5.75 -2.67 -0.35
C ALA A 76 6.67 -3.20 0.75
N GLY A 77 7.56 -4.14 0.39
CA GLY A 77 8.60 -4.64 1.29
C GLY A 77 8.13 -5.62 2.37
N GLN A 78 6.86 -6.02 2.36
CA GLN A 78 6.32 -6.96 3.33
C GLN A 78 6.80 -8.39 3.02
N THR A 79 7.36 -9.07 4.02
CA THR A 79 7.72 -10.48 3.92
C THR A 79 6.45 -11.32 3.92
N VAL A 80 6.24 -12.08 2.85
CA VAL A 80 5.15 -13.05 2.72
C VAL A 80 5.75 -14.44 2.63
N SER A 81 5.33 -15.33 3.52
CA SER A 81 5.69 -16.75 3.48
C SER A 81 4.53 -17.56 2.92
N VAL A 82 4.83 -18.45 1.98
CA VAL A 82 3.88 -19.39 1.39
C VAL A 82 4.33 -20.81 1.71
N LEU A 83 3.38 -21.68 2.06
CA LEU A 83 3.62 -23.10 2.28
C LEU A 83 2.66 -23.89 1.39
N ALA A 84 3.19 -24.72 0.51
CA ALA A 84 2.37 -25.65 -0.25
C ALA A 84 2.20 -26.97 0.52
N GLY A 85 0.97 -27.47 0.60
CA GLY A 85 0.65 -28.71 1.33
C GLY A 85 1.29 -29.98 0.75
N ASN A 86 1.85 -29.90 -0.46
CA ASN A 86 2.60 -30.97 -1.12
C ASN A 86 4.12 -30.83 -0.94
N GLY A 87 4.61 -29.94 -0.08
CA GLY A 87 6.04 -29.76 0.18
C GLY A 87 6.80 -28.97 -0.89
N ALA A 88 6.10 -28.36 -1.86
CA ALA A 88 6.71 -27.36 -2.73
C ALA A 88 6.94 -26.06 -1.95
N THR A 89 8.19 -25.61 -1.88
CA THR A 89 8.58 -24.28 -1.38
C THR A 89 8.98 -23.40 -2.54
#